data_AF-A0A318Z2T9-F1
#
_entry.id   AF-A0A318Z2T9-F1
#
_cell.length_a   1.000
_cell.length_b   1.000
_cell.length_c   1.000
_cell.angle_alpha   90.00
_cell.angle_beta   90.00
_cell.angle_gamma   90.00
#
_symmetry.space_group_name_H-M   'P 1'
#
loop_
_entity.id
_entity.type
_entity.pdbx_description
1 polymer ?
#
loop_
_entity_poly.entity_id
_entity_poly.type
_entity_poly.pdbx_seq_one_letter_code
_entity_poly.pdbx_strand_id
1 'polypeptide(L)'
;MGITQSTHSEPNMGKIVIVGAGASGISVLLHLVEKARHGKVLPLITIIEKDKRFGPGLAYSSFCSGTIINMQADTMGLYFNDPKHFSRWRQELSSGPFPSRDIYGQYLKICHNKHSLRLRTWG
;
A
#
# COMPACT_ATOMS: atom_id res chain seq x y z
N MET A 1 40.20 -6.15 37.88
CA MET A 1 39.15 -6.68 36.99
C MET A 1 38.30 -5.53 36.48
N GLY A 2 38.45 -5.13 35.21
CA GLY A 2 37.57 -4.13 34.58
C GLY A 2 36.33 -4.81 34.02
N ILE A 3 35.15 -4.32 34.40
CA ILE A 3 33.87 -4.79 33.85
C ILE A 3 33.69 -4.09 32.51
N THR A 4 33.92 -4.80 31.41
CA THR A 4 33.63 -4.31 30.06
C THR A 4 32.11 -4.22 29.91
N GLN A 5 31.55 -3.02 30.01
CA GLN A 5 30.18 -2.77 29.59
C GLN A 5 30.12 -2.90 28.06
N SER A 6 29.59 -4.02 27.58
CA SER A 6 29.22 -4.21 26.19
C SER A 6 28.08 -3.25 25.85
N THR A 7 28.41 -2.14 25.19
CA THR A 7 27.42 -1.26 24.56
C THR A 7 26.79 -2.00 23.39
N HIS A 8 25.76 -2.82 23.66
CA HIS A 8 24.83 -3.23 22.63
C HIS A 8 24.02 -1.98 22.24
N SER A 9 24.49 -1.26 21.22
CA SER A 9 23.62 -0.35 20.49
C SER A 9 22.55 -1.21 19.83
N GLU A 10 21.32 -1.11 20.33
CA GLU A 10 20.13 -1.53 19.58
C GLU A 10 20.30 -1.01 18.15
N PRO A 11 20.18 -1.86 17.11
CA PRO A 11 20.32 -1.40 15.74
C PRO A 11 19.30 -0.29 15.54
N ASN A 12 19.79 0.92 15.20
CA ASN A 12 18.93 2.06 14.92
C ASN A 12 18.06 1.73 13.71
N MET A 13 16.90 1.15 13.97
CA MET A 13 15.91 0.86 12.98
C MET A 13 15.40 2.19 12.46
N GLY A 14 15.85 2.54 11.25
CA GLY A 14 15.44 3.76 10.57
C GLY A 14 13.91 3.91 10.61
N LYS A 15 13.43 5.13 10.78
CA LYS A 15 11.99 5.44 10.76
C LYS A 15 11.59 5.82 9.34
N ILE A 16 10.42 5.36 8.90
CA ILE A 16 9.87 5.70 7.59
C ILE A 16 8.61 6.54 7.78
N VAL A 17 8.55 7.67 7.08
CA VAL A 17 7.33 8.48 6.97
C VAL A 17 6.84 8.43 5.52
N ILE A 18 5.61 7.99 5.31
CA ILE A 18 4.93 7.96 4.02
C ILE A 18 3.92 9.12 4.00
N VAL A 19 4.09 10.07 3.08
CA VAL A 19 3.16 11.19 2.90
C VAL A 19 2.26 10.87 1.69
N GLY A 20 0.96 10.72 1.96
CA GLY A 20 -0.05 10.26 1.03
C GLY A 20 -0.30 8.75 1.15
N ALA A 21 -1.55 8.38 1.41
CA ALA A 21 -2.05 7.01 1.44
C ALA A 21 -2.83 6.66 0.15
N GLY A 22 -2.45 7.26 -0.98
CA GLY A 22 -2.92 6.87 -2.32
C GLY A 22 -2.25 5.56 -2.81
N ALA A 23 -2.42 5.25 -4.11
CA ALA A 23 -1.86 4.03 -4.71
C ALA A 23 -0.37 3.83 -4.39
N SER A 24 0.49 4.83 -4.64
CA SER A 24 1.93 4.70 -4.40
C SER A 24 2.27 4.49 -2.92
N GLY A 25 1.63 5.22 -2.01
CA GLY A 25 1.87 5.08 -0.58
C GLY A 25 1.47 3.71 -0.05
N ILE A 26 0.32 3.20 -0.49
CA ILE A 26 -0.13 1.84 -0.17
C ILE A 26 0.79 0.79 -0.79
N SER A 27 1.25 0.94 -2.03
CA SER A 27 2.20 0.01 -2.65
C SER A 27 3.51 -0.07 -1.86
N VAL A 28 4.06 1.05 -1.41
CA VAL A 28 5.27 1.09 -0.57
C VAL A 28 5.01 0.39 0.76
N LEU A 29 3.89 0.69 1.43
CA LEU A 29 3.51 0.06 2.69
C LEU A 29 3.41 -1.47 2.55
N LEU A 30 2.68 -1.95 1.55
CA LEU A 30 2.51 -3.38 1.29
C LEU A 30 3.84 -4.07 1.01
N HIS A 31 4.73 -3.43 0.25
CA HIS A 31 6.06 -3.96 -0.02
C HIS A 31 6.92 -4.09 1.24
N LEU A 32 6.85 -3.11 2.15
CA LEU A 32 7.55 -3.17 3.43
C LEU A 32 7.01 -4.28 4.33
N VAL A 33 5.68 -4.42 4.40
CA VAL A 33 5.01 -5.50 5.14
C VAL A 33 5.41 -6.87 4.57
N GLU A 34 5.42 -7.03 3.24
CA GLU A 34 5.77 -8.30 2.60
C GLU A 34 7.25 -8.65 2.82
N LYS A 35 8.15 -7.67 2.76
CA LYS A 35 9.55 -7.88 3.16
C LYS A 35 9.67 -8.36 4.59
N ALA A 36 8.85 -7.82 5.50
CA ALA A 36 8.86 -8.23 6.89
C ALA A 36 8.34 -9.66 7.08
N ARG A 37 7.32 -10.06 6.32
CA ARG A 37 6.84 -11.46 6.28
C ARG A 37 7.91 -12.43 5.77
N HIS A 38 8.83 -11.95 4.94
CA HIS A 38 10.01 -12.70 4.50
C HIS A 38 11.25 -12.55 5.42
N GLY A 39 11.04 -12.21 6.69
CA GLY A 39 12.10 -12.21 7.71
C GLY A 39 12.97 -10.95 7.76
N LYS A 40 12.59 -9.88 7.04
CA LYS A 40 13.20 -8.55 7.27
C LYS A 40 12.56 -7.89 8.49
N VAL A 41 13.30 -7.00 9.15
CA VAL A 41 12.72 -6.24 10.26
C VAL A 41 11.86 -5.10 9.69
N LEU A 42 10.64 -4.95 10.21
CA LEU A 42 9.74 -3.86 9.81
C LEU A 42 10.09 -2.60 10.63
N PRO A 43 10.54 -1.50 9.98
CA PRO A 43 10.77 -0.25 10.69
C PRO A 43 9.47 0.36 11.23
N LEU A 44 9.59 1.33 12.13
CA LEU A 44 8.44 2.16 12.49
C LEU A 44 7.99 2.96 11.26
N ILE A 45 6.76 2.71 10.81
CA ILE A 45 6.14 3.39 9.67
C ILE A 45 5.07 4.35 10.17
N THR A 46 5.18 5.62 9.81
CA THR A 46 4.14 6.63 10.00
C THR A 46 3.56 7.01 8.65
N ILE A 47 2.23 7.06 8.53
CA ILE A 47 1.54 7.47 7.31
C ILE A 47 0.77 8.74 7.60
N ILE A 48 0.98 9.76 6.77
CA ILE A 48 0.29 11.04 6.84
C ILE A 48 -0.60 11.13 5.60
N GLU A 49 -1.91 11.17 5.79
CA GLU A 49 -2.89 11.33 4.72
C GLU A 49 -3.89 12.43 5.13
N LYS A 50 -4.28 13.27 4.17
CA LYS A 50 -5.24 14.36 4.40
C LYS A 50 -6.68 13.86 4.44
N ASP A 51 -7.02 12.80 3.69
CA ASP A 51 -8.34 12.19 3.67
C ASP A 51 -8.45 11.12 4.79
N LYS A 52 -9.67 10.87 5.26
CA LYS A 52 -9.95 9.75 6.19
C LYS A 52 -9.86 8.39 5.48
N ARG A 53 -9.80 8.37 4.15
CA ARG A 53 -9.83 7.15 3.33
C ARG A 53 -8.46 6.83 2.75
N PHE A 54 -7.98 5.64 3.06
CA PHE A 54 -6.74 5.08 2.52
C PHE A 54 -7.03 4.33 1.22
N GLY A 55 -6.08 4.34 0.29
CA GLY A 55 -6.13 3.62 -0.98
C GLY A 55 -6.32 4.52 -2.19
N PRO A 56 -7.55 4.97 -2.50
CA PRO A 56 -7.85 5.61 -3.78
C PRO A 56 -7.11 6.92 -4.03
N GLY A 57 -6.85 7.69 -2.95
CA GLY A 57 -6.45 9.09 -3.07
C GLY A 57 -7.41 9.89 -3.96
N LEU A 58 -6.93 11.01 -4.51
CA LEU A 58 -7.72 11.82 -5.44
C LEU A 58 -7.89 11.13 -6.81
N ALA A 59 -6.82 10.51 -7.32
CA ALA A 59 -6.74 9.99 -8.68
C ALA A 59 -7.67 8.80 -8.97
N TYR A 60 -8.06 8.04 -7.94
CA TYR A 60 -8.94 6.88 -8.06
C TYR A 60 -10.19 7.00 -7.19
N SER A 61 -10.53 8.23 -6.79
CA SER A 61 -11.72 8.49 -5.98
C SER A 61 -13.01 8.20 -6.75
N SER A 62 -14.12 8.10 -6.03
CA SER A 62 -15.45 7.96 -6.64
C SER A 62 -15.83 9.14 -7.54
N PHE A 63 -15.18 10.29 -7.40
CA PHE A 63 -15.36 11.44 -8.28
C PHE A 63 -14.82 11.21 -9.71
N CYS A 64 -14.03 10.15 -9.92
CA CYS A 64 -13.51 9.77 -11.22
C CYS A 64 -14.34 8.67 -11.92
N SER A 65 -15.57 8.42 -11.46
CA SER A 65 -16.45 7.42 -12.08
C SER A 65 -16.63 7.72 -13.58
N GLY A 66 -16.56 6.68 -14.41
CA GLY A 66 -16.60 6.80 -15.87
C GLY A 66 -15.27 7.17 -16.54
N THR A 67 -14.21 7.49 -15.79
CA THR A 67 -12.88 7.75 -16.37
C THR A 67 -12.07 6.46 -16.49
N ILE A 68 -11.57 6.15 -17.68
CA ILE A 68 -10.77 4.93 -17.95
C ILE A 68 -9.29 5.15 -17.61
N ILE A 69 -8.59 4.08 -17.24
CA ILE A 69 -7.14 4.04 -17.09
C ILE A 69 -6.52 3.48 -18.38
N ASN A 70 -5.53 4.17 -18.92
CA ASN A 70 -4.79 3.76 -20.13
C ASN A 70 -3.72 2.68 -19.82
N MET A 71 -4.05 1.70 -18.98
CA MET A 71 -3.21 0.57 -18.62
C MET A 71 -4.04 -0.71 -18.61
N GLN A 72 -3.43 -1.80 -19.04
CA GLN A 72 -4.09 -3.11 -19.00
C GLN A 72 -4.17 -3.62 -17.56
N ALA A 73 -5.32 -4.16 -17.16
CA ALA A 73 -5.54 -4.65 -15.81
C ALA A 73 -4.52 -5.71 -15.34
N ASP A 74 -3.95 -6.48 -16.26
CA ASP A 74 -2.95 -7.52 -15.97
C ASP A 74 -1.60 -6.97 -15.48
N THR A 75 -1.37 -5.66 -15.61
CA THR A 75 -0.13 -4.99 -15.15
C THR A 75 -0.35 -4.13 -13.90
N MET A 76 -1.56 -4.09 -13.35
CA MET A 76 -1.98 -3.12 -12.34
C MET A 76 -2.05 -3.68 -10.90
N GLY A 77 -1.56 -4.89 -10.65
CA GLY A 77 -1.48 -5.45 -9.31
C GLY A 77 -0.56 -4.63 -8.39
N LEU A 78 -0.95 -4.45 -7.12
CA LEU A 78 -0.13 -3.72 -6.14
C LEU A 78 1.09 -4.52 -5.63
N TYR A 79 1.04 -5.85 -5.76
CA TYR A 79 2.12 -6.73 -5.31
C TYR A 79 3.14 -6.89 -6.44
N PHE A 80 4.39 -6.55 -6.15
CA PHE A 80 5.47 -6.61 -7.14
C PHE A 80 5.64 -8.00 -7.78
N ASN A 81 5.45 -9.06 -7.00
CA ASN A 81 5.54 -10.45 -7.46
C ASN A 81 4.25 -10.96 -8.12
N ASP A 82 3.19 -10.16 -8.15
CA ASP A 82 1.88 -10.58 -8.64
C ASP A 82 1.14 -9.42 -9.36
N PRO A 83 1.64 -9.00 -10.54
CA PRO A 83 1.03 -7.91 -11.31
C PRO A 83 -0.40 -8.22 -11.79
N LYS A 84 -0.75 -9.51 -11.91
CA LYS A 84 -2.09 -9.97 -12.27
C LYS A 84 -3.07 -10.02 -11.09
N HIS A 85 -2.65 -9.60 -9.89
CA HIS A 85 -3.52 -9.60 -8.72
C HIS A 85 -4.79 -8.76 -8.95
N PHE A 86 -4.66 -7.61 -9.62
CA PHE A 86 -5.82 -6.75 -9.91
C PHE A 86 -6.81 -7.42 -10.88
N SER A 87 -6.32 -8.01 -11.97
CA SER A 87 -7.19 -8.66 -12.95
C SER A 87 -7.91 -9.90 -12.38
N ARG A 88 -7.26 -10.66 -11.50
CA ARG A 88 -7.93 -11.74 -10.76
C ARG A 88 -8.92 -11.24 -9.72
N TRP A 89 -8.64 -10.10 -9.09
CA TRP A 89 -9.55 -9.50 -8.10
C TRP A 89 -10.84 -8.96 -8.72
N ARG A 90 -10.75 -8.29 -9.89
CA ARG A 90 -11.91 -7.58 -10.46
C ARG A 90 -13.03 -8.49 -10.97
N GLN A 91 -12.80 -9.82 -11.06
CA GLN A 91 -13.72 -10.93 -11.45
C GLN A 91 -14.51 -10.76 -12.76
N GLU A 92 -15.04 -9.57 -13.07
CA GLU A 92 -15.72 -9.22 -14.30
C GLU A 92 -14.74 -8.66 -15.35
N LEU A 93 -14.42 -9.50 -16.32
CA LEU A 93 -13.74 -9.13 -17.57
C LEU A 93 -14.67 -8.44 -18.57
N SER A 94 -15.98 -8.39 -18.29
CA SER A 94 -17.01 -7.80 -19.17
C SER A 94 -16.76 -6.32 -19.50
N SER A 95 -16.01 -5.62 -18.65
CA SER A 95 -15.61 -4.22 -18.83
C SER A 95 -14.34 -4.02 -19.68
N GLY A 96 -13.75 -5.09 -20.23
CA GLY A 96 -12.57 -5.03 -21.09
C GLY A 96 -11.24 -4.82 -20.35
N PRO A 97 -10.12 -4.80 -21.10
CA PRO A 97 -8.76 -4.80 -20.52
C PRO A 97 -8.41 -3.50 -19.79
N PHE A 98 -9.12 -2.40 -20.07
CA PHE A 98 -8.87 -1.08 -19.49
C PHE A 98 -9.93 -0.77 -18.41
N PRO A 99 -9.56 -0.83 -17.12
CA PRO A 99 -10.50 -0.58 -16.03
C PRO A 99 -10.86 0.91 -15.91
N SER A 100 -12.01 1.20 -15.31
CA SER A 100 -12.30 2.54 -14.82
C SER A 100 -11.50 2.86 -13.55
N ARG A 101 -11.26 4.16 -13.31
CA ARG A 101 -10.48 4.66 -12.18
C ARG A 101 -11.11 4.33 -10.83
N ASP A 102 -12.42 4.38 -10.73
CA ASP A 102 -13.17 4.06 -9.51
C ASP A 102 -13.09 2.57 -9.14
N ILE A 103 -13.12 1.67 -10.13
CA ILE A 103 -12.90 0.23 -9.91
C ILE A 103 -11.50 -0.03 -9.35
N TYR A 104 -10.48 0.62 -9.91
CA TYR A 104 -9.13 0.54 -9.32
C TYR A 104 -9.07 1.13 -7.91
N GLY A 105 -9.84 2.20 -7.65
CA GLY A 105 -10.03 2.75 -6.30
C GLY A 105 -10.62 1.74 -5.31
N GLN A 106 -11.59 0.93 -5.72
CA GLN A 106 -12.16 -0.13 -4.88
C GLN A 106 -11.13 -1.22 -4.55
N TYR A 107 -10.34 -1.62 -5.54
CA TYR A 107 -9.23 -2.55 -5.35
C TYR A 107 -8.22 -2.05 -4.30
N LEU A 108 -7.82 -0.78 -4.39
CA LEU A 108 -6.88 -0.15 -3.45
C LEU A 108 -7.40 -0.17 -2.00
N LYS A 109 -8.70 0.06 -1.79
CA LYS A 109 -9.33 0.00 -0.45
C LYS A 109 -9.24 -1.40 0.15
N ILE A 110 -9.44 -2.45 -0.66
CA ILE A 110 -9.41 -3.84 -0.21
C ILE A 110 -7.98 -4.27 0.12
N CYS A 111 -7.01 -3.93 -0.73
CA CYS A 111 -5.59 -4.22 -0.47
C CYS A 111 -5.10 -3.60 0.84
N HIS A 112 -5.55 -2.37 1.14
CA HIS A 112 -5.32 -1.74 2.43
C HIS A 112 -5.99 -2.53 3.57
N ASN A 113 -7.30 -2.79 3.49
CA ASN A 113 -8.08 -3.37 4.61
C ASN A 113 -7.65 -4.78 5.01
N LYS A 114 -7.04 -5.55 4.08
CA LYS A 114 -6.54 -6.91 4.35
C LYS A 114 -5.38 -6.94 5.36
N HIS A 115 -4.68 -5.82 5.52
CA HIS A 115 -3.63 -5.65 6.50
C HIS A 115 -4.20 -4.77 7.60
N SER A 116 -4.79 -5.36 8.65
CA SER A 116 -5.27 -4.67 9.85
C SER A 116 -4.12 -3.97 10.57
N LEU A 117 -3.59 -2.93 9.95
CA LEU A 117 -2.57 -2.05 10.48
C LEU A 117 -3.32 -1.04 11.34
N ARG A 118 -2.98 -1.03 12.63
CA ARG A 118 -3.54 -0.07 13.59
C ARG A 118 -2.90 1.29 13.31
N LEU A 119 -3.43 1.98 12.31
CA LEU A 119 -2.94 3.28 11.88
C LEU A 119 -3.45 4.34 12.86
N ARG A 120 -2.53 5.09 13.48
CA ARG A 120 -2.90 6.29 14.23
C ARG A 120 -3.06 7.42 13.25
N THR A 121 -4.30 7.78 12.95
CA THR A 121 -4.61 9.03 12.27
C THR A 121 -4.51 10.18 13.28
N TRP A 122 -3.76 11.22 12.95
CA TRP A 122 -3.84 12.49 13.68
C TRP A 122 -5.01 13.28 13.07
N GLY A 123 -6.02 13.55 13.89
CA GLY A 123 -7.19 14.36 13.54
C GLY A 123 -7.22 15.62 14.36
#